data_AF-A0A7J9B1T2-F1
#
_entry.id   AF-A0A7J9B1T2-F1
#
_cell.length_a   1.000
_cell.length_b   1.000
_cell.length_c   1.000
_cell.angle_alpha   90.00
_cell.angle_beta   90.00
_cell.angle_gamma   90.00
#
_symmetry.space_group_name_H-M   'P 1'
#
loop_
_entity.id
_entity.type
_entity.pdbx_description
1 polymer ?
#
loop_
_entity_poly.entity_id
_entity_poly.type
_entity_poly.pdbx_seq_one_letter_code
_entity_poly.pdbx_strand_id
1 'polypeptide(L)'
;LPKIKVFAWRVGHEILPTNVKIASIRNDFNESCPRCGANSETLLHALRHCTTSREVLAMGGWDFNRNENGNKFIFKGQIDKAQSIWEKASNLSSEFRIYNPVNPPILAQIEEIKKWERPANGTIKINFDATVNDNRMGYGVIIRDEDGFVLGVGGGFYEGKFSILEAECIALERSIEVTDKLNVWGKVTFETDNAELANKWNIGDEDITIIGSRVKNCKEASSLFNSANLVWSHRSCNRVADLICTKMCREAKRWSFDMDYPKDVHNAVISDII
;
A
#
# COMPACT_ATOMS: atom_id res chain seq x y z
N LEU A 1 7.49 -15.74 -0.24
CA LEU A 1 6.26 -16.54 -0.08
C LEU A 1 6.45 -17.81 0.77
N PRO A 2 7.45 -18.69 0.56
CA PRO A 2 7.60 -19.90 1.39
C PRO A 2 7.80 -19.58 2.88
N LYS A 3 8.67 -18.61 3.21
CA LYS A 3 8.97 -18.25 4.60
C LYS A 3 7.79 -17.67 5.37
N ILE A 4 6.91 -16.90 4.72
CA ILE A 4 5.73 -16.30 5.36
C ILE A 4 4.63 -17.34 5.54
N LYS A 5 4.42 -18.21 4.55
CA LYS A 5 3.51 -19.35 4.70
C LYS A 5 3.98 -20.29 5.82
N VAL A 6 5.29 -20.56 5.90
CA VAL A 6 5.89 -21.34 6.99
C VAL A 6 5.77 -20.62 8.33
N PHE A 7 5.96 -19.29 8.37
CA PHE A 7 5.79 -18.51 9.59
C PHE A 7 4.33 -18.52 10.07
N ALA A 8 3.37 -18.23 9.20
CA ALA A 8 1.94 -18.28 9.52
C ALA A 8 1.50 -19.69 9.94
N TRP A 9 2.01 -20.73 9.27
CA TRP A 9 1.81 -22.11 9.69
C TRP A 9 2.37 -22.37 11.09
N ARG A 10 3.60 -21.93 11.39
CA ARG A 10 4.21 -22.04 12.73
C ARG A 10 3.44 -21.26 13.80
N VAL A 11 2.88 -20.09 13.45
CA VAL A 11 2.00 -19.30 14.33
C VAL A 11 0.71 -20.07 14.62
N GLY A 12 0.05 -20.57 13.57
CA GLY A 12 -1.22 -21.31 13.69
C GLY A 12 -1.09 -22.63 14.45
N HIS A 13 0.10 -23.23 14.47
CA HIS A 13 0.40 -24.42 15.27
C HIS A 13 1.06 -24.12 16.62
N GLU A 14 1.22 -22.84 17.00
CA GLU A 14 1.89 -22.42 18.26
C GLU A 14 3.30 -23.00 18.44
N ILE A 15 4.04 -23.16 17.33
CA ILE A 15 5.39 -23.75 17.29
C ILE A 15 6.47 -22.67 17.41
N LEU A 16 6.11 -21.38 17.39
CA LEU A 16 7.11 -20.32 17.56
C LEU A 16 7.78 -20.42 18.94
N PRO A 17 9.11 -20.23 19.02
CA PRO A 17 9.89 -20.38 20.23
C PRO A 17 9.72 -19.16 21.14
N THR A 18 8.52 -19.00 21.70
CA THR A 18 8.22 -17.98 22.72
C THR A 18 8.80 -18.41 24.06
N ASN A 19 9.18 -17.48 24.95
CA ASN A 19 9.77 -17.85 26.25
C ASN A 19 8.84 -18.74 27.10
N VAL A 20 7.52 -18.57 27.02
CA VAL A 20 6.55 -19.49 27.64
C VAL A 20 6.65 -20.90 27.06
N LYS A 21 6.80 -21.03 25.74
CA LYS A 21 6.95 -22.35 25.09
C LYS A 21 8.30 -22.99 25.42
N ILE A 22 9.36 -22.20 25.54
CA ILE A 22 10.69 -22.69 25.93
C ILE A 22 10.68 -23.14 27.40
N ALA A 23 10.02 -22.38 28.29
CA ALA A 23 9.86 -22.74 29.70
C ALA A 23 9.02 -24.01 29.92
N SER A 24 8.08 -24.30 29.01
CA SER A 24 7.35 -25.57 29.03
C SER A 24 8.21 -26.81 28.71
N ILE A 25 9.43 -26.61 28.19
CA ILE A 25 10.37 -27.68 27.79
C ILE A 25 11.62 -27.67 28.70
N ARG A 26 12.08 -26.50 29.14
CA ARG A 26 13.26 -26.32 29.99
C ARG A 26 12.84 -25.77 31.34
N ASN A 27 13.02 -26.57 32.40
CA ASN A 27 12.83 -26.10 33.77
C ASN A 27 13.72 -24.89 34.08
N ASP A 28 13.21 -24.00 34.93
CA ASP A 28 13.87 -22.77 35.39
C ASP A 28 14.17 -21.72 34.30
N PHE A 29 13.48 -21.77 33.16
CA PHE A 29 13.59 -20.75 32.12
C PHE A 29 12.67 -19.56 32.40
N ASN A 30 13.19 -18.34 32.29
CA ASN A 30 12.39 -17.12 32.51
C ASN A 30 11.40 -16.90 31.37
N GLU A 31 10.10 -16.89 31.70
CA GLU A 31 9.01 -16.68 30.73
C GLU A 31 8.83 -15.22 30.31
N SER A 32 9.49 -14.28 30.98
CA SER A 32 9.28 -12.84 30.77
C SER A 32 9.61 -12.44 29.33
N CYS A 33 8.81 -11.51 28.79
CA CYS A 33 9.02 -10.96 27.45
C CYS A 33 10.33 -10.18 27.38
N PRO A 34 11.26 -10.52 26.46
CA PRO A 34 12.53 -9.83 26.35
C PRO A 34 12.40 -8.40 25.83
N ARG A 35 11.25 -8.03 25.26
CA ARG A 35 10.98 -6.69 24.73
C ARG A 35 10.46 -5.74 25.81
N CYS A 36 9.39 -6.11 26.49
CA CYS A 36 8.76 -5.23 27.47
C CYS A 36 9.12 -5.55 28.93
N GLY A 37 9.65 -6.74 29.22
CA GLY A 37 10.00 -7.19 30.57
C GLY A 37 8.82 -7.38 31.54
N ALA A 38 7.60 -6.97 31.17
CA ALA A 38 6.49 -6.81 32.10
C ALA A 38 5.51 -7.99 32.17
N ASN A 39 5.43 -8.81 31.12
CA ASN A 39 4.51 -9.94 31.03
C ASN A 39 5.22 -11.17 30.45
N SER A 40 4.67 -12.37 30.68
CA SER A 40 5.15 -13.60 30.02
C SER A 40 5.04 -13.49 28.50
N GLU A 41 6.07 -13.93 27.79
CA GLU A 41 6.10 -13.96 26.34
C GLU A 41 5.26 -15.11 25.80
N THR A 42 3.95 -14.87 25.71
CA THR A 42 3.06 -15.73 24.91
C THR A 42 3.10 -15.30 23.44
N LEU A 43 2.62 -16.15 22.53
CA LEU A 43 2.51 -15.83 21.11
C LEU A 43 1.72 -14.52 20.87
N LEU A 44 0.56 -14.37 21.53
CA LEU A 44 -0.27 -13.17 21.42
C LEU A 44 0.38 -11.95 22.05
N HIS A 45 1.07 -12.12 23.17
CA HIS A 45 1.83 -11.03 23.76
C HIS A 45 2.94 -10.58 22.82
N ALA A 46 3.77 -11.51 22.36
CA ALA A 46 4.87 -11.29 21.45
C ALA A 46 4.45 -10.60 20.14
N LEU A 47 3.32 -10.99 19.55
CA LEU A 47 2.89 -10.48 18.25
C LEU A 47 1.95 -9.29 18.34
N ARG A 48 1.25 -9.08 19.45
CA ARG A 48 0.17 -8.07 19.51
C ARG A 48 0.11 -7.27 20.80
N HIS A 49 0.18 -7.90 21.98
CA HIS A 49 -0.11 -7.19 23.23
C HIS A 49 1.11 -6.51 23.86
N CYS A 50 2.32 -6.91 23.46
CA CYS A 50 3.56 -6.26 23.89
C CYS A 50 3.56 -4.80 23.44
N THR A 51 3.87 -3.89 24.36
CA THR A 51 3.94 -2.44 24.10
C THR A 51 4.84 -2.13 22.91
N THR A 52 6.04 -2.72 22.88
CA THR A 52 6.98 -2.62 21.76
C THR A 52 6.38 -3.14 20.44
N SER A 53 5.70 -4.29 20.47
CA SER A 53 5.05 -4.82 19.27
C SER A 53 3.89 -3.95 18.78
N ARG A 54 3.14 -3.33 19.71
CA ARG A 54 2.05 -2.40 19.39
C ARG A 54 2.56 -1.14 18.71
N GLU A 55 3.68 -0.59 19.16
CA GLU A 55 4.31 0.58 18.55
C GLU A 55 4.74 0.29 17.11
N VAL A 56 5.41 -0.85 16.88
CA VAL A 56 5.80 -1.30 15.52
C VAL A 56 4.58 -1.49 14.62
N LEU A 57 3.52 -2.12 15.15
CA LEU A 57 2.28 -2.32 14.39
C LEU A 57 1.57 -0.99 14.10
N ALA A 58 1.57 -0.03 15.03
CA ALA A 58 1.02 1.29 14.82
C ALA A 58 1.75 2.06 13.71
N MET A 59 3.09 1.94 13.62
CA MET A 59 3.88 2.49 12.50
C MET A 59 3.47 1.87 11.16
N GLY A 60 3.10 0.58 11.15
CA GLY A 60 2.52 -0.12 9.99
C GLY A 60 1.05 0.19 9.71
N GLY A 61 0.43 1.15 10.40
CA GLY A 61 -0.97 1.53 10.24
C GLY A 61 -1.96 0.71 11.07
N TRP A 62 -1.49 -0.14 11.99
CA TRP A 62 -2.31 -0.93 12.91
C TRP A 62 -2.31 -0.29 14.30
N ASP A 63 -3.00 0.84 14.44
CA ASP A 63 -3.13 1.56 15.72
C ASP A 63 -4.16 0.87 16.64
N PHE A 64 -3.69 0.30 17.75
CA PHE A 64 -4.54 -0.37 18.74
C PHE A 64 -5.20 0.59 19.75
N ASN A 65 -4.78 1.86 19.84
CA ASN A 65 -5.37 2.86 20.75
C ASN A 65 -6.60 3.56 20.13
N ARG A 66 -6.69 3.68 18.80
CA ARG A 66 -7.95 4.02 18.12
C ARG A 66 -9.02 2.92 18.23
N ASN A 67 -8.64 1.75 18.75
CA ASN A 67 -9.43 0.53 18.72
C ASN A 67 -9.98 0.09 20.08
N GLU A 68 -10.10 0.97 21.07
CA GLU A 68 -11.03 0.72 22.18
C GLU A 68 -12.48 0.62 21.65
N ASN A 69 -12.77 1.26 20.51
CA ASN A 69 -13.98 1.06 19.69
C ASN A 69 -13.77 0.17 18.44
N GLY A 70 -12.61 -0.49 18.33
CA GLY A 70 -12.20 -1.34 17.21
C GLY A 70 -12.48 -2.82 17.40
N ASN A 71 -13.00 -3.23 18.56
CA ASN A 71 -13.58 -4.56 18.77
C ASN A 71 -15.03 -4.61 18.25
N LYS A 72 -15.26 -4.31 16.97
CA LYS A 72 -16.48 -4.78 16.29
C LYS A 72 -16.58 -6.32 16.31
N PHE A 73 -15.46 -7.00 16.49
CA PHE A 73 -15.33 -8.47 16.54
C PHE A 73 -15.99 -9.10 17.78
N ILE A 74 -15.97 -8.43 18.93
CA ILE A 74 -16.56 -8.96 20.18
C ILE A 74 -17.97 -8.44 20.41
N PHE A 75 -18.34 -7.26 19.87
CA PHE A 75 -19.63 -6.61 20.16
C PHE A 75 -20.68 -6.59 19.04
N LYS A 76 -20.34 -6.86 17.76
CA LYS A 76 -21.30 -6.74 16.64
C LYS A 76 -21.29 -7.85 15.59
N GLY A 77 -20.44 -8.88 15.72
CA GLY A 77 -20.46 -10.04 14.82
C GLY A 77 -20.17 -9.74 13.34
N GLN A 78 -19.49 -8.64 13.02
CA GLN A 78 -19.04 -8.34 11.65
C GLN A 78 -17.56 -8.72 11.48
N ILE A 79 -17.31 -9.59 10.50
CA ILE A 79 -15.99 -10.08 10.10
C ILE A 79 -15.59 -9.36 8.80
N ASP A 80 -14.56 -8.52 8.83
CA ASP A 80 -13.81 -8.23 7.59
C ASP A 80 -13.10 -9.51 7.19
N LYS A 81 -13.27 -9.97 5.94
CA LYS A 81 -12.79 -11.29 5.54
C LYS A 81 -11.26 -11.38 5.65
N ALA A 82 -10.79 -12.50 6.20
CA ALA A 82 -9.36 -12.83 6.33
C ALA A 82 -8.56 -12.62 5.04
N GLN A 83 -9.21 -12.71 3.88
CA GLN A 83 -8.64 -12.42 2.57
C GLN A 83 -8.20 -10.96 2.40
N SER A 84 -9.01 -9.98 2.81
CA SER A 84 -8.64 -8.55 2.72
C SER A 84 -7.46 -8.22 3.66
N ILE A 85 -7.45 -8.83 4.85
CA ILE A 85 -6.36 -8.70 5.82
C ILE A 85 -5.08 -9.38 5.29
N TRP A 86 -5.22 -10.56 4.69
CA TRP A 86 -4.13 -11.32 4.09
C TRP A 86 -3.50 -10.62 2.89
N GLU A 87 -4.29 -10.00 2.03
CA GLU A 87 -3.81 -9.29 0.85
C GLU A 87 -3.06 -8.01 1.23
N LYS A 88 -3.56 -7.25 2.23
CA LYS A 88 -2.83 -6.11 2.81
C LYS A 88 -1.49 -6.55 3.43
N ALA A 89 -1.50 -7.64 4.20
CA ALA A 89 -0.28 -8.20 4.78
C ALA A 89 0.69 -8.73 3.71
N SER A 90 0.18 -9.23 2.58
CA SER A 90 0.98 -9.69 1.45
C SER A 90 1.73 -8.55 0.77
N ASN A 91 1.08 -7.38 0.60
CA ASN A 91 1.69 -6.18 0.04
C ASN A 91 2.81 -5.63 0.94
N LEU A 92 2.56 -5.52 2.25
CA LEU A 92 3.61 -5.20 3.22
C LEU A 92 4.79 -6.18 3.16
N SER A 93 4.51 -7.45 2.86
CA SER A 93 5.53 -8.48 2.69
C SER A 93 6.32 -8.36 1.37
N SER A 94 5.68 -7.95 0.26
CA SER A 94 6.39 -7.68 -0.99
C SER A 94 7.27 -6.45 -0.85
N GLU A 95 6.80 -5.40 -0.18
CA GLU A 95 7.63 -4.25 0.22
C GLU A 95 8.82 -4.70 1.06
N PHE A 96 8.61 -5.51 2.12
CA PHE A 96 9.71 -6.03 2.95
C PHE A 96 10.77 -6.80 2.14
N ARG A 97 10.38 -7.56 1.12
CA ARG A 97 11.32 -8.35 0.29
C ARG A 97 12.11 -7.50 -0.69
N ILE A 98 11.59 -6.34 -1.09
CA ILE A 98 12.32 -5.37 -1.92
C ILE A 98 13.43 -4.70 -1.11
N TYR A 99 13.18 -4.44 0.19
CA TYR A 99 14.11 -3.72 1.06
C TYR A 99 15.06 -4.59 1.91
N ASN A 100 14.74 -5.86 2.16
CA ASN A 100 15.61 -6.80 2.87
C ASN A 100 16.13 -7.91 1.93
N PRO A 101 17.23 -7.66 1.18
CA PRO A 101 17.99 -8.74 0.57
C PRO A 101 18.52 -9.69 1.66
N VAL A 102 18.86 -10.92 1.28
CA VAL A 102 19.05 -12.09 2.17
C VAL A 102 20.19 -11.94 3.21
N ASN A 103 20.93 -10.83 3.20
CA ASN A 103 21.96 -10.51 4.18
C ASN A 103 21.59 -9.24 4.98
N PRO A 104 21.60 -9.27 6.33
CA PRO A 104 21.27 -8.11 7.13
C PRO A 104 22.37 -7.03 7.06
N PRO A 105 22.02 -5.72 7.00
CA PRO A 105 22.96 -4.65 7.30
C PRO A 105 23.35 -4.70 8.78
N ILE A 106 24.64 -4.49 9.08
CA ILE A 106 25.24 -4.58 10.42
C ILE A 106 24.79 -3.44 11.37
N LEU A 107 24.07 -2.45 10.85
CA LEU A 107 23.55 -1.30 11.59
C LEU A 107 22.08 -1.09 11.23
N ALA A 108 21.23 -0.88 12.24
CA ALA A 108 19.85 -0.46 12.05
C ALA A 108 19.87 0.91 11.34
N GLN A 109 19.59 0.91 10.04
CA GLN A 109 19.33 2.14 9.33
C GLN A 109 18.05 2.73 9.93
N ILE A 110 18.14 3.94 10.47
CA ILE A 110 16.96 4.77 10.69
C ILE A 110 16.28 4.85 9.33
N GLU A 111 15.08 4.29 9.21
CA GLU A 111 14.31 4.37 7.96
C GLU A 111 14.11 5.84 7.62
N GLU A 112 14.83 6.34 6.62
CA GLU A 112 14.54 7.64 6.04
C GLU A 112 13.14 7.55 5.43
N ILE A 113 12.18 8.26 6.04
CA ILE A 113 10.85 8.42 5.47
C ILE A 113 11.03 9.09 4.11
N LYS A 114 10.91 8.31 3.04
CA LYS A 114 10.97 8.83 1.67
C LYS A 114 9.81 9.79 1.46
N LYS A 115 10.10 11.07 1.25
CA LYS A 115 9.10 12.06 0.87
C LYS A 115 8.83 11.98 -0.63
N TRP A 116 7.69 12.50 -1.06
CA TRP A 116 7.46 12.68 -2.48
C TRP A 116 8.51 13.65 -3.05
N GLU A 117 9.05 13.31 -4.21
CA GLU A 117 10.06 14.14 -4.90
C GLU A 117 9.49 14.65 -6.21
N ARG A 118 9.86 15.88 -6.57
CA ARG A 118 9.50 16.46 -7.87
C ARG A 118 10.08 15.60 -9.01
N PRO A 119 9.36 15.47 -10.15
CA PRO A 119 9.90 14.79 -11.30
C PRO A 119 11.06 15.57 -11.95
N ALA A 120 11.78 14.92 -12.85
CA ALA A 120 12.81 15.59 -13.66
C ALA A 120 12.20 16.67 -14.56
N ASN A 121 12.97 17.70 -14.91
CA ASN A 121 12.50 18.76 -15.80
C ASN A 121 11.89 18.21 -17.10
N GLY A 122 10.80 18.84 -17.52
CA GLY A 122 9.97 18.49 -18.66
C GLY A 122 9.11 17.24 -18.47
N THR A 123 9.01 16.72 -17.23
CA THR A 123 8.28 15.48 -16.94
C THR A 123 7.06 15.76 -16.06
N ILE A 124 5.91 15.25 -16.49
CA ILE A 124 4.67 15.22 -15.71
C ILE A 124 4.66 13.94 -14.88
N LYS A 125 4.41 14.07 -13.59
CA LYS A 125 4.30 12.93 -12.65
C LYS A 125 2.84 12.64 -12.35
N ILE A 126 2.47 11.37 -12.51
CA ILE A 126 1.10 10.90 -12.29
C ILE A 126 1.13 9.84 -11.22
N ASN A 127 0.75 10.23 -10.01
CA ASN A 127 0.58 9.31 -8.90
C ASN A 127 -0.83 8.73 -8.97
N PHE A 128 -0.95 7.41 -8.94
CA PHE A 128 -2.24 6.73 -8.85
C PHE A 128 -2.21 5.63 -7.80
N ASP A 129 -3.39 5.29 -7.30
CA ASP A 129 -3.55 4.27 -6.27
C ASP A 129 -4.96 3.68 -6.28
N ALA A 130 -5.10 2.48 -5.71
CA ALA A 130 -6.39 1.84 -5.51
C ALA A 130 -6.55 1.29 -4.08
N THR A 131 -7.76 1.45 -3.53
CA THR A 131 -8.15 0.77 -2.31
C THR A 131 -9.31 -0.18 -2.57
N VAL A 132 -9.29 -1.33 -1.88
CA VAL A 132 -10.30 -2.36 -2.01
C VAL A 132 -10.95 -2.65 -0.65
N ASN A 133 -12.28 -2.62 -0.66
CA ASN A 133 -13.16 -3.11 0.39
C ASN A 133 -13.98 -4.31 -0.14
N ASP A 134 -14.71 -5.00 0.73
CA ASP A 134 -15.34 -6.30 0.44
C ASP A 134 -16.22 -6.38 -0.82
N ASN A 135 -16.85 -5.28 -1.21
CA ASN A 135 -17.74 -5.20 -2.37
C ASN A 135 -17.50 -3.93 -3.20
N ARG A 136 -16.36 -3.26 -3.03
CA ARG A 136 -16.08 -2.01 -3.72
C ARG A 136 -14.60 -1.75 -3.82
N MET A 137 -14.19 -1.12 -4.91
CA MET A 137 -12.90 -0.44 -4.98
C MET A 137 -13.07 1.07 -5.16
N GLY A 138 -12.09 1.84 -4.69
CA GLY A 138 -11.88 3.23 -5.07
C GLY A 138 -10.54 3.38 -5.75
N TYR A 139 -10.44 4.29 -6.72
CA TYR A 139 -9.20 4.70 -7.35
C TYR A 139 -8.99 6.20 -7.18
N GLY A 140 -7.73 6.61 -7.13
CA GLY A 140 -7.31 8.00 -7.01
C GLY A 140 -6.14 8.30 -7.94
N VAL A 141 -6.13 9.50 -8.51
CA VAL A 141 -5.11 9.96 -9.46
C VAL A 141 -4.82 11.42 -9.16
N ILE A 142 -3.54 11.79 -9.13
CA ILE A 142 -3.09 13.17 -9.12
C ILE A 142 -1.98 13.39 -10.15
N ILE A 143 -2.12 14.46 -10.93
CA ILE A 143 -1.23 14.82 -12.03
C ILE A 143 -0.51 16.10 -11.63
N ARG A 144 0.83 16.05 -11.63
CA ARG A 144 1.70 17.16 -11.25
C ARG A 144 2.74 17.46 -12.31
N ASP A 145 3.07 18.73 -12.51
CA ASP A 145 4.16 19.16 -13.40
C ASP A 145 5.55 19.06 -12.73
N GLU A 146 6.57 19.58 -13.42
CA GLU A 146 7.97 19.61 -12.96
C GLU A 146 8.18 20.43 -11.68
N ASP A 147 7.36 21.46 -11.47
CA ASP A 147 7.40 22.31 -10.29
C ASP A 147 6.56 21.75 -9.14
N GLY A 148 5.82 20.67 -9.39
CA GLY A 148 4.91 20.05 -8.43
C GLY A 148 3.53 20.72 -8.37
N PHE A 149 3.21 21.63 -9.28
CA PHE A 149 1.86 22.16 -9.41
C PHE A 149 0.90 21.09 -9.91
N VAL A 150 -0.29 21.10 -9.34
CA VAL A 150 -1.34 20.15 -9.71
C VAL A 150 -1.99 20.59 -11.02
N LEU A 151 -1.85 19.76 -12.04
CA LEU A 151 -2.51 19.95 -13.33
C LEU A 151 -3.92 19.33 -13.34
N GLY A 152 -4.15 18.34 -12.47
CA GLY A 152 -5.45 17.72 -12.34
C GLY A 152 -5.53 16.63 -11.28
N VAL A 153 -6.76 16.34 -10.87
CA VAL A 153 -7.09 15.31 -9.90
C VAL A 153 -8.26 14.49 -10.40
N GLY A 154 -8.15 13.16 -10.31
CA GLY A 154 -9.19 12.23 -10.69
C GLY A 154 -9.46 11.21 -9.59
N GLY A 155 -10.71 10.77 -9.46
CA GLY A 155 -11.07 9.71 -8.54
C GLY A 155 -12.41 9.09 -8.86
N GLY A 156 -12.57 7.82 -8.51
CA GLY A 156 -13.85 7.17 -8.63
C GLY A 156 -13.92 5.83 -7.92
N PHE A 157 -15.05 5.15 -8.07
CA PHE A 157 -15.28 3.86 -7.47
C PHE A 157 -15.93 2.88 -8.45
N TYR A 158 -15.83 1.60 -8.12
CA TYR A 158 -16.56 0.52 -8.76
C TYR A 158 -17.11 -0.41 -7.69
N GLU A 159 -18.37 -0.80 -7.82
CA GLU A 159 -18.96 -1.86 -7.01
C GLU A 159 -18.55 -3.22 -7.58
N GLY A 160 -18.30 -4.19 -6.71
CA GLY A 160 -17.84 -5.51 -7.08
C GLY A 160 -16.69 -6.00 -6.21
N LYS A 161 -16.28 -7.23 -6.43
CA LYS A 161 -15.11 -7.82 -5.77
C LYS A 161 -13.94 -7.71 -6.71
N PHE A 162 -12.86 -7.13 -6.21
CA PHE A 162 -11.63 -6.92 -6.94
C PHE A 162 -10.49 -7.51 -6.14
N SER A 163 -9.51 -8.09 -6.83
CA SER A 163 -8.20 -8.31 -6.20
C SER A 163 -7.45 -6.97 -6.11
N ILE A 164 -6.47 -6.86 -5.21
CA ILE A 164 -5.67 -5.62 -5.13
C ILE A 164 -4.98 -5.33 -6.46
N LEU A 165 -4.33 -6.31 -7.09
CA LEU A 165 -3.64 -6.10 -8.37
C LEU A 165 -4.59 -5.68 -9.49
N GLU A 166 -5.82 -6.23 -9.50
CA GLU A 166 -6.85 -5.82 -10.45
C GLU A 166 -7.29 -4.38 -10.22
N ALA A 167 -7.47 -3.97 -8.96
CA ALA A 167 -7.85 -2.61 -8.60
C ALA A 167 -6.74 -1.60 -8.95
N GLU A 168 -5.48 -1.95 -8.71
CA GLU A 168 -4.31 -1.17 -9.12
C GLU A 168 -4.24 -1.02 -10.65
N CYS A 169 -4.47 -2.10 -11.38
CA CYS A 169 -4.53 -2.07 -12.84
C CYS A 169 -5.69 -1.19 -13.34
N ILE A 170 -6.85 -1.19 -12.66
CA ILE A 170 -7.95 -0.28 -12.95
C ILE A 170 -7.54 1.17 -12.68
N ALA A 171 -6.84 1.44 -11.58
CA ALA A 171 -6.36 2.79 -11.28
C ALA A 171 -5.37 3.31 -12.32
N LEU A 172 -4.48 2.44 -12.84
CA LEU A 172 -3.62 2.76 -13.99
C LEU A 172 -4.45 3.14 -15.23
N GLU A 173 -5.41 2.31 -15.63
CA GLU A 173 -6.29 2.60 -16.78
C GLU A 173 -7.00 3.95 -16.63
N ARG A 174 -7.57 4.21 -15.44
CA ARG A 174 -8.27 5.46 -15.15
C ARG A 174 -7.31 6.65 -15.11
N SER A 175 -6.07 6.46 -14.69
CA SER A 175 -5.06 7.52 -14.69
C SER A 175 -4.74 7.99 -16.11
N ILE A 176 -4.64 7.07 -17.08
CA ILE A 176 -4.44 7.39 -18.49
C ILE A 176 -5.65 8.17 -19.03
N GLU A 177 -6.87 7.69 -18.76
CA GLU A 177 -8.11 8.35 -19.20
C GLU A 177 -8.28 9.77 -18.61
N VAL A 178 -7.94 9.96 -17.33
CA VAL A 178 -8.03 11.28 -16.68
C VAL A 178 -7.02 12.24 -17.30
N THR A 179 -5.81 11.77 -17.58
CA THR A 179 -4.73 12.58 -18.17
C THR A 179 -5.05 13.00 -19.60
N ASP A 180 -5.60 12.08 -20.40
CA ASP A 180 -6.08 12.35 -21.75
C ASP A 180 -7.20 13.40 -21.76
N LYS A 181 -8.22 13.24 -20.89
CA LYS A 181 -9.33 14.21 -20.77
C LYS A 181 -8.90 15.61 -20.39
N LEU A 182 -7.81 15.75 -19.66
CA LEU A 182 -7.25 17.04 -19.25
C LEU A 182 -6.30 17.64 -20.30
N ASN A 183 -6.14 16.99 -21.46
CA ASN A 183 -5.21 17.38 -22.53
C ASN A 183 -3.77 17.57 -22.04
N VAL A 184 -3.35 16.74 -21.08
CA VAL A 184 -2.00 16.77 -20.53
C VAL A 184 -1.11 15.89 -21.42
N TRP A 185 -0.36 16.53 -22.30
CA TRP A 185 0.52 15.86 -23.26
C TRP A 185 1.98 16.21 -22.98
N GLY A 186 2.87 15.21 -23.02
CA GLY A 186 4.28 15.43 -22.75
C GLY A 186 5.01 14.14 -22.38
N LYS A 187 6.14 14.28 -21.70
CA LYS A 187 6.83 13.16 -21.07
C LYS A 187 6.16 12.88 -19.72
N VAL A 188 5.66 11.66 -19.55
CA VAL A 188 4.85 11.26 -18.40
C VAL A 188 5.52 10.12 -17.65
N THR A 189 5.57 10.24 -16.32
CA THR A 189 5.94 9.14 -15.42
C THR A 189 4.78 8.82 -14.50
N PHE A 190 4.21 7.62 -14.67
CA PHE A 190 3.24 7.05 -13.77
C PHE A 190 3.96 6.46 -12.54
N GLU A 191 3.42 6.69 -11.34
CA GLU A 191 3.92 6.18 -10.07
C GLU A 191 2.83 5.40 -9.33
N THR A 192 3.14 4.18 -8.94
CA THR A 192 2.32 3.29 -8.09
C THR A 192 3.14 2.82 -6.90
N ASP A 193 2.49 2.47 -5.80
CA ASP A 193 3.14 1.76 -4.69
C ASP A 193 3.08 0.23 -4.85
N ASN A 194 2.44 -0.27 -5.91
CA ASN A 194 2.36 -1.69 -6.24
C ASN A 194 3.51 -2.12 -7.16
N ALA A 195 4.56 -2.69 -6.55
CA ALA A 195 5.73 -3.17 -7.27
C ALA A 195 5.41 -4.30 -8.27
N GLU A 196 4.38 -5.12 -8.02
CA GLU A 196 3.98 -6.17 -8.95
C GLU A 196 3.45 -5.58 -10.26
N LEU A 197 2.60 -4.55 -10.18
CA LEU A 197 2.10 -3.85 -11.36
C LEU A 197 3.23 -3.15 -12.12
N ALA A 198 4.13 -2.45 -11.41
CA ALA A 198 5.30 -1.82 -12.01
C ALA A 198 6.19 -2.84 -12.74
N ASN A 199 6.42 -4.01 -12.16
CA ASN A 199 7.17 -5.08 -12.80
C ASN A 199 6.45 -5.62 -14.05
N LYS A 200 5.12 -5.83 -13.99
CA LYS A 200 4.32 -6.25 -15.15
C LYS A 200 4.40 -5.27 -16.31
N TRP A 201 4.45 -3.96 -16.02
CA TRP A 201 4.72 -2.96 -17.05
C TRP A 201 6.08 -3.16 -17.71
N ASN A 202 7.12 -3.56 -16.98
CA ASN A 202 8.46 -3.70 -17.55
C ASN A 202 8.71 -5.04 -18.27
N ILE A 203 7.91 -6.08 -18.02
CA ILE A 203 8.06 -7.42 -18.64
C ILE A 203 7.76 -7.44 -20.15
N GLY A 204 6.99 -6.48 -20.67
CA GLY A 204 6.70 -6.41 -22.11
C GLY A 204 5.58 -7.35 -22.56
N ASP A 205 5.65 -7.84 -23.80
CA ASP A 205 4.62 -8.71 -24.44
C ASP A 205 4.63 -10.17 -23.94
N GLU A 206 5.56 -10.53 -23.06
CA GLU A 206 5.73 -11.91 -22.56
C GLU A 206 4.68 -12.29 -21.48
N ASP A 207 4.00 -11.32 -20.88
CA ASP A 207 3.00 -11.58 -19.84
C ASP A 207 1.63 -11.90 -20.44
N ILE A 208 1.33 -13.20 -20.55
CA ILE A 208 0.05 -13.72 -21.08
C ILE A 208 -1.11 -13.71 -20.06
N THR A 209 -0.91 -13.15 -18.85
CA THR A 209 -1.98 -13.08 -17.84
C THR A 209 -3.04 -12.03 -18.21
N ILE A 210 -4.23 -12.12 -17.59
CA ILE A 210 -5.29 -11.11 -17.76
C ILE A 210 -4.76 -9.69 -17.44
N ILE A 211 -3.98 -9.55 -16.35
CA ILE A 211 -3.36 -8.28 -15.99
C ILE A 211 -2.30 -7.88 -17.02
N GLY A 212 -1.48 -8.81 -17.51
CA GLY A 212 -0.51 -8.56 -18.57
C GLY A 212 -1.16 -7.97 -19.83
N SER A 213 -2.29 -8.56 -20.28
CA SER A 213 -3.07 -8.03 -21.41
C SER A 213 -3.62 -6.62 -21.15
N ARG A 214 -4.11 -6.34 -19.94
CA ARG A 214 -4.60 -4.99 -19.58
C ARG A 214 -3.47 -3.96 -19.54
N VAL A 215 -2.32 -4.33 -18.99
CA VAL A 215 -1.11 -3.51 -18.98
C VAL A 215 -0.62 -3.23 -20.41
N LYS A 216 -0.72 -4.20 -21.32
CA LYS A 216 -0.44 -3.99 -22.74
C LYS A 216 -1.37 -2.93 -23.35
N ASN A 217 -2.68 -3.03 -23.11
CA ASN A 217 -3.63 -2.02 -23.57
C ASN A 217 -3.33 -0.64 -22.98
N CYS A 218 -2.87 -0.57 -21.72
CA CYS A 218 -2.44 0.68 -21.10
C CYS A 218 -1.21 1.28 -21.79
N LYS A 219 -0.23 0.46 -22.19
CA LYS A 219 0.93 0.93 -22.97
C LYS A 219 0.53 1.46 -24.33
N GLU A 220 -0.37 0.77 -25.03
CA GLU A 220 -0.91 1.20 -26.31
C GLU A 220 -1.67 2.53 -26.17
N ALA A 221 -2.54 2.65 -25.15
CA ALA A 221 -3.22 3.90 -24.84
C ALA A 221 -2.23 5.02 -24.48
N SER A 222 -1.12 4.71 -23.82
CA SER A 222 -0.09 5.68 -23.46
C SER A 222 0.74 6.20 -24.64
N SER A 223 0.52 5.68 -25.87
CA SER A 223 1.14 6.22 -27.08
C SER A 223 0.69 7.64 -27.44
N LEU A 224 -0.37 8.15 -26.80
CA LEU A 224 -0.80 9.54 -26.91
C LEU A 224 0.15 10.54 -26.23
N PHE A 225 1.08 10.06 -25.40
CA PHE A 225 2.12 10.87 -24.75
C PHE A 225 3.44 10.83 -25.54
N ASN A 226 4.30 11.85 -25.41
CA ASN A 226 5.63 11.85 -26.03
C ASN A 226 6.50 10.71 -25.50
N SER A 227 6.33 10.37 -24.23
CA SER A 227 6.89 9.17 -23.60
C SER A 227 6.10 8.84 -22.34
N ALA A 228 5.98 7.56 -22.03
CA ALA A 228 5.30 7.08 -20.84
C ALA A 228 6.10 5.94 -20.20
N ASN A 229 6.35 6.05 -18.89
CA ASN A 229 6.91 4.98 -18.08
C ASN A 229 6.10 4.79 -16.81
N LEU A 230 6.09 3.56 -16.29
CA LEU A 230 5.55 3.24 -14.97
C LEU A 230 6.69 2.86 -14.04
N VAL A 231 6.77 3.54 -12.89
CA VAL A 231 7.75 3.24 -11.86
C VAL A 231 7.08 2.94 -10.54
N TRP A 232 7.75 2.12 -9.75
CA TRP A 232 7.35 1.89 -8.38
C TRP A 232 7.91 2.99 -7.48
N SER A 233 7.11 3.44 -6.52
CA SER A 233 7.48 4.40 -5.49
C SER A 233 7.09 3.86 -4.12
N HIS A 234 7.77 4.33 -3.06
CA HIS A 234 7.37 3.96 -1.71
C HIS A 234 6.01 4.58 -1.38
N ARG A 235 5.13 3.88 -0.66
CA ARG A 235 3.78 4.35 -0.32
C ARG A 235 3.72 5.73 0.35
N SER A 236 4.77 6.12 1.09
CA SER A 236 4.87 7.47 1.68
C SER A 236 5.00 8.59 0.64
N CYS A 237 5.43 8.28 -0.58
CA CYS A 237 5.45 9.17 -1.73
C CYS A 237 4.09 9.23 -2.44
N ASN A 238 3.19 8.26 -2.22
CA ASN A 238 1.91 8.13 -2.93
C ASN A 238 0.69 8.58 -2.10
N ARG A 239 0.91 9.30 -1.00
CA ARG A 239 -0.11 9.64 0.01
C ARG A 239 -1.33 10.37 -0.54
N VAL A 240 -1.14 11.24 -1.53
CA VAL A 240 -2.26 12.00 -2.11
C VAL A 240 -3.18 11.08 -2.92
N ALA A 241 -2.62 10.14 -3.69
CA ALA A 241 -3.42 9.16 -4.44
C ALA A 241 -4.18 8.23 -3.49
N ASP A 242 -3.54 7.77 -2.40
CA ASP A 242 -4.17 6.95 -1.34
C ASP A 242 -5.32 7.69 -0.65
N LEU A 243 -5.13 8.98 -0.33
CA LEU A 243 -6.19 9.82 0.23
C LEU A 243 -7.41 9.86 -0.70
N ILE A 244 -7.18 10.05 -2.00
CA ILE A 244 -8.25 10.14 -2.99
C ILE A 244 -8.95 8.78 -3.12
N CYS A 245 -8.22 7.69 -3.35
CA CYS A 245 -8.80 6.37 -3.58
C CYS A 245 -9.61 5.90 -2.35
N THR A 246 -9.10 6.17 -1.14
CA THR A 246 -9.78 5.89 0.13
C THR A 246 -11.07 6.68 0.27
N LYS A 247 -11.04 7.97 -0.07
CA LYS A 247 -12.23 8.83 -0.06
C LYS A 247 -13.27 8.36 -1.07
N MET A 248 -12.86 7.99 -2.28
CA MET A 248 -13.76 7.49 -3.34
C MET A 248 -14.43 6.18 -2.96
N CYS A 249 -13.66 5.23 -2.41
CA CYS A 249 -14.21 3.96 -1.95
C CYS A 249 -15.21 4.17 -0.82
N ARG A 250 -14.90 5.03 0.15
CA ARG A 250 -15.79 5.32 1.28
C ARG A 250 -17.08 6.00 0.86
N GLU A 251 -16.98 7.02 0.02
CA GLU A 251 -18.11 7.90 -0.31
C GLU A 251 -18.94 7.45 -1.52
N ALA A 252 -18.46 6.48 -2.30
CA ALA A 252 -19.10 6.04 -3.55
C ALA A 252 -19.34 7.21 -4.52
N LYS A 253 -18.29 8.01 -4.74
CA LYS A 253 -18.35 9.19 -5.63
C LYS A 253 -17.31 9.09 -6.73
N ARG A 254 -17.53 9.86 -7.80
CA ARG A 254 -16.59 10.08 -8.88
C ARG A 254 -16.31 11.57 -9.01
N TRP A 255 -15.05 11.92 -9.13
CA TRP A 255 -14.56 13.28 -9.26
C TRP A 255 -13.53 13.37 -10.38
N SER A 256 -13.55 14.49 -11.08
CA SER A 256 -12.48 14.93 -11.95
C SER A 256 -12.44 16.44 -11.84
N PHE A 257 -11.32 16.96 -11.38
CA PHE A 257 -11.07 18.39 -11.24
C PHE A 257 -9.78 18.73 -11.99
N ASP A 258 -9.74 19.93 -12.55
CA ASP A 258 -8.53 20.57 -13.03
C ASP A 258 -7.78 21.17 -11.82
N MET A 259 -7.75 22.50 -11.68
CA MET A 259 -7.06 23.16 -10.56
C MET A 259 -7.97 23.41 -9.33
N ASP A 260 -9.29 23.28 -9.48
CA ASP A 260 -10.27 23.54 -8.40
C ASP A 260 -10.65 22.26 -7.62
N TYR A 261 -9.67 21.61 -7.00
CA TYR A 261 -9.86 20.36 -6.25
C TYR A 261 -10.14 20.57 -4.75
N PRO A 262 -10.72 19.57 -4.04
CA PRO A 262 -11.11 19.69 -2.64
C PRO A 262 -9.97 20.08 -1.68
N LYS A 263 -10.32 20.87 -0.64
CA LYS A 263 -9.36 21.41 0.34
C LYS A 263 -8.51 20.34 1.04
N ASP A 264 -9.04 19.15 1.27
CA ASP A 264 -8.27 18.08 1.90
C ASP A 264 -7.20 17.49 0.96
N VAL A 265 -7.48 17.42 -0.34
CA VAL A 265 -6.47 17.08 -1.36
C VAL A 265 -5.40 18.17 -1.40
N HIS A 266 -5.81 19.44 -1.39
CA HIS A 266 -4.87 20.57 -1.31
C HIS A 266 -3.94 20.50 -0.11
N ASN A 267 -4.47 20.26 1.09
CA ASN A 267 -3.65 20.11 2.29
C ASN A 267 -2.66 18.95 2.19
N ALA A 268 -3.05 17.83 1.55
CA ALA A 268 -2.16 16.69 1.34
C ALA A 268 -1.04 17.01 0.35
N VAL A 269 -1.35 17.71 -0.75
CA VAL A 269 -0.35 18.16 -1.73
C VAL A 269 0.66 19.12 -1.09
N ILE A 270 0.21 20.07 -0.28
CA ILE A 270 1.11 20.98 0.44
C ILE A 270 2.01 20.20 1.42
N SER A 271 1.50 19.15 2.06
CA SER A 271 2.29 18.28 2.93
C SER A 271 3.35 17.45 2.21
N ASP A 272 3.23 17.24 0.89
CA ASP A 272 4.26 16.56 0.09
C ASP A 272 5.46 17.48 -0.23
N ILE A 273 5.24 18.81 -0.23
CA ILE A 273 6.24 19.82 -0.59
C ILE A 273 7.09 20.27 0.62
N ILE A 274 6.58 20.10 1.84
CA ILE A 274 7.22 20.48 3.12
C ILE A 274 7.97 19.28 3.73
#